data_AF-B3V587-F1
#
_entry.id   AF-B3V587-F1
#
_cell.length_a   1.000
_cell.length_b   1.000
_cell.length_c   1.000
_cell.angle_alpha   90.00
_cell.angle_beta   90.00
_cell.angle_gamma   90.00
#
_symmetry.space_group_name_H-M   'P 1'
#
loop_
_entity.id
_entity.type
_entity.pdbx_description
1 polymer ?
#
loop_
_entity_poly.entity_id
_entity_poly.type
_entity_poly.pdbx_seq_one_letter_code
_entity_poly.pdbx_strand_id
1 'polypeptide(L)'
;MAEPSFTDFYKSLMDFVKTFEEKNTILKVEEDLALDIIRIFGEGVDSVSRAKNGLEDVVELSYTTAEHHPYWALLYNCSQISKSVLEKWNDELTEEDLSEIRWMISELENSCNKLKSKMKNQDSRDK
;
A
#
# COMPACT_ATOMS: atom_id res chain seq x y z
N MET A 1 -10.10 35.78 8.17
CA MET A 1 -10.82 34.55 8.56
C MET A 1 -9.79 33.44 8.51
N ALA A 2 -9.76 32.53 9.49
CA ALA A 2 -8.86 31.38 9.41
C ALA A 2 -9.30 30.47 8.26
N GLU A 3 -8.34 29.92 7.50
CA GLU A 3 -8.65 28.95 6.45
C GLU A 3 -9.19 27.65 7.10
N PRO A 4 -10.21 27.01 6.51
CA PRO A 4 -10.74 25.75 7.04
C PRO A 4 -9.67 24.66 7.04
N SER A 5 -9.55 23.90 8.13
CA SER A 5 -8.61 22.79 8.25
C SER A 5 -9.16 21.49 7.64
N PHE A 6 -8.30 20.50 7.40
CA PHE A 6 -8.74 19.16 6.98
C PHE A 6 -9.66 18.49 8.02
N THR A 7 -9.46 18.80 9.31
CA THR A 7 -10.37 18.38 10.39
C THR A 7 -11.76 19.03 10.25
N ASP A 8 -11.84 20.29 9.81
CA ASP A 8 -13.13 20.95 9.58
C ASP A 8 -13.85 20.38 8.35
N PHE A 9 -13.10 19.98 7.33
CA PHE A 9 -13.62 19.20 6.22
C PHE A 9 -14.16 17.85 6.69
N TYR A 10 -13.40 17.09 7.48
CA TYR A 10 -13.84 15.79 8.03
C TYR A 10 -15.16 15.89 8.80
N LYS A 11 -15.30 16.90 9.69
CA LYS A 11 -16.57 17.12 10.41
C LYS A 11 -17.74 17.35 9.46
N SER A 12 -17.53 18.21 8.45
CA SER A 12 -18.55 18.52 7.45
C SER A 12 -18.92 17.30 6.60
N LEU A 13 -17.92 16.46 6.28
CA LEU A 13 -18.12 15.18 5.58
C LEU A 13 -18.94 14.22 6.44
N MET A 14 -18.67 14.09 7.74
CA MET A 14 -19.43 13.19 8.62
C MET A 14 -20.88 13.62 8.77
N ASP A 15 -21.16 14.93 8.81
CA ASP A 15 -22.54 15.41 8.80
C ASP A 15 -23.23 15.08 7.47
N PHE A 16 -22.52 15.17 6.34
CA PHE A 16 -23.03 14.72 5.05
C PHE A 16 -23.30 13.21 4.99
N VAL A 17 -22.37 12.39 5.50
CA VAL A 17 -22.51 10.91 5.56
C VAL A 17 -23.76 10.51 6.33
N LYS A 18 -24.04 11.14 7.47
CA LYS A 18 -25.27 10.88 8.26
C LYS A 18 -26.55 11.06 7.44
N THR A 19 -26.60 12.06 6.55
CA THR A 19 -27.79 12.29 5.70
C THR A 19 -28.08 11.15 4.72
N PHE A 20 -27.07 10.32 4.41
CA PHE A 20 -27.21 9.12 3.58
C PHE A 20 -27.47 7.87 4.42
N GLU A 21 -26.88 7.77 5.62
CA GLU A 21 -27.20 6.71 6.58
C GLU A 21 -28.67 6.74 6.99
N GLU A 22 -29.26 7.93 7.17
CA GLU A 22 -30.70 8.13 7.41
C GLU A 22 -31.58 7.61 6.26
N LYS A 23 -31.02 7.47 5.07
CA LYS A 23 -31.68 6.91 3.87
C LYS A 23 -31.37 5.42 3.68
N ASN A 24 -30.87 4.75 4.73
CA ASN A 24 -30.41 3.35 4.73
C ASN A 24 -29.22 3.07 3.79
N THR A 25 -28.38 4.07 3.50
CA THR A 25 -27.12 3.83 2.80
C THR A 25 -26.05 3.46 3.82
N ILE A 26 -25.52 2.24 3.76
CA ILE A 26 -24.44 1.79 4.66
C ILE A 26 -23.10 2.24 4.09
N LEU A 27 -22.43 3.11 4.82
CA LEU A 27 -21.09 3.61 4.52
C LEU A 27 -20.17 3.28 5.69
N LYS A 28 -18.92 2.93 5.38
CA LYS A 28 -17.86 2.79 6.37
C LYS A 28 -16.83 3.86 6.12
N VAL A 29 -16.71 4.79 7.06
CA VAL A 29 -15.69 5.84 7.04
C VAL A 29 -14.57 5.47 8.00
N GLU A 30 -13.33 5.56 7.52
CA GLU A 30 -12.11 5.42 8.33
C GLU A 30 -11.27 6.67 8.15
N GLU A 31 -10.62 7.13 9.22
CA GLU A 31 -9.82 8.34 9.21
C GLU A 31 -8.44 8.13 9.86
N ASP A 32 -7.45 8.83 9.33
CA ASP A 32 -6.19 9.12 9.99
C ASP A 32 -5.88 10.60 9.76
N LEU A 33 -6.43 11.44 10.63
CA LEU A 33 -6.31 12.90 10.53
C LEU A 33 -4.88 13.39 10.80
N ALA A 34 -4.00 12.57 11.37
CA ALA A 34 -2.59 12.92 11.53
C ALA A 34 -1.82 12.80 10.21
N LEU A 35 -2.31 11.96 9.29
CA LEU A 35 -1.79 11.77 7.94
C LEU A 35 -2.65 12.44 6.87
N ASP A 36 -3.67 13.21 7.26
CA ASP A 36 -4.67 13.82 6.36
C ASP A 36 -5.37 12.79 5.44
N ILE A 37 -5.68 11.61 5.97
CA ILE A 37 -6.35 10.53 5.22
C ILE A 37 -7.78 10.34 5.70
N ILE A 38 -8.71 10.26 4.75
CA ILE A 38 -10.07 9.75 4.95
C ILE A 38 -10.34 8.70 3.88
N ARG A 39 -10.84 7.53 4.29
CA ARG A 39 -11.27 6.45 3.39
C ARG A 39 -12.75 6.18 3.59
N ILE A 40 -13.51 6.14 2.50
CA ILE A 40 -14.95 5.86 2.51
C ILE A 40 -15.20 4.61 1.70
N PHE A 41 -15.82 3.62 2.31
CA PHE A 41 -16.16 2.36 1.67
C PHE A 41 -17.68 2.18 1.65
N GLY A 42 -18.20 1.69 0.53
CA GLY A 42 -19.60 1.26 0.44
C GLY A 42 -19.80 -0.12 1.06
N GLU A 43 -21.06 -0.46 1.35
CA GLU A 43 -21.49 -1.73 1.94
C GLU A 43 -20.96 -2.97 1.21
N GLY A 44 -20.88 -2.92 -0.12
CA GLY A 44 -20.50 -4.06 -0.96
C GLY A 44 -19.00 -4.38 -0.97
N VAL A 45 -18.15 -3.64 -0.26
CA VAL A 45 -16.71 -3.92 -0.27
C VAL A 45 -16.39 -5.20 0.51
N ASP A 46 -15.70 -6.13 -0.12
CA ASP A 46 -15.13 -7.30 0.54
C ASP A 46 -13.67 -7.04 0.96
N SER A 47 -13.12 -7.96 1.78
CA SER A 47 -11.77 -7.80 2.34
C SER A 47 -10.66 -7.86 1.28
N VAL A 48 -10.85 -8.62 0.21
CA VAL A 48 -9.87 -8.76 -0.89
C VAL A 48 -9.86 -7.50 -1.73
N SER A 49 -11.04 -7.00 -2.11
CA SER A 49 -11.16 -5.72 -2.83
C SER A 49 -10.55 -4.56 -2.04
N ARG A 50 -10.75 -4.56 -0.71
CA ARG A 50 -10.14 -3.56 0.17
C ARG A 50 -8.62 -3.70 0.26
N ALA A 51 -8.09 -4.92 0.33
CA ALA A 51 -6.65 -5.16 0.32
C ALA A 51 -6.00 -4.74 -1.01
N LYS A 52 -6.64 -5.02 -2.15
CA LYS A 52 -6.22 -4.55 -3.48
C LYS A 52 -6.12 -3.03 -3.51
N ASN A 53 -7.18 -2.35 -3.09
CA ASN A 53 -7.20 -0.89 -3.07
C ASN A 53 -6.10 -0.30 -2.16
N GLY A 54 -5.91 -0.85 -0.96
CA GLY A 54 -4.86 -0.37 -0.05
C GLY A 54 -3.44 -0.63 -0.54
N LEU A 55 -3.24 -1.65 -1.39
CA LEU A 55 -1.93 -1.97 -1.97
C LEU A 55 -1.52 -0.98 -3.06
N GLU A 56 -2.45 -0.34 -3.76
CA GLU A 56 -2.16 0.57 -4.88
C GLU A 56 -1.26 1.74 -4.45
N ASP A 57 -1.47 2.33 -3.26
CA ASP A 57 -0.60 3.40 -2.74
C ASP A 57 0.87 2.93 -2.60
N VAL A 58 1.08 1.66 -2.21
CA VAL A 58 2.42 1.05 -2.06
C VAL A 58 3.04 0.78 -3.43
N VAL A 59 2.24 0.31 -4.38
CA VAL A 59 2.66 0.06 -5.76
C VAL A 59 3.07 1.38 -6.43
N GLU A 60 2.25 2.43 -6.28
CA GLU A 60 2.56 3.77 -6.80
C GLU A 60 3.85 4.32 -6.19
N LEU A 61 4.03 4.21 -4.87
CA LEU A 61 5.27 4.59 -4.22
C LEU A 61 6.46 3.81 -4.81
N SER A 62 6.31 2.51 -5.07
CA SER A 62 7.37 1.70 -5.64
C SER A 62 7.74 2.12 -7.07
N TYR A 63 6.79 2.59 -7.88
CA TYR A 63 7.05 3.05 -9.24
C TYR A 63 7.65 4.47 -9.28
N THR A 64 7.27 5.33 -8.35
CA THR A 64 7.74 6.73 -8.29
C THR A 64 9.05 6.89 -7.54
N THR A 65 9.40 5.93 -6.68
CA THR A 65 10.69 5.90 -5.98
C THR A 65 11.83 5.64 -6.98
N ALA A 66 12.91 6.41 -6.88
CA ALA A 66 14.10 6.21 -7.72
C ALA A 66 14.71 4.81 -7.51
N GLU A 67 15.04 4.11 -8.60
CA GLU A 67 15.57 2.73 -8.56
C GLU A 67 16.87 2.60 -7.74
N HIS A 68 17.61 3.69 -7.58
CA HIS A 68 18.83 3.74 -6.77
C HIS A 68 18.57 3.84 -5.26
N HIS A 69 17.33 4.07 -4.83
CA HIS A 69 16.99 4.10 -3.42
C HIS A 69 17.26 2.72 -2.79
N PRO A 70 17.94 2.65 -1.63
CA PRO A 70 18.45 1.38 -1.08
C PRO A 70 17.36 0.35 -0.78
N TYR A 71 16.12 0.78 -0.55
CA TYR A 71 14.98 -0.09 -0.25
C TYR A 71 14.02 -0.26 -1.43
N TRP A 72 14.27 0.39 -2.57
CA TRP A 72 13.36 0.36 -3.72
C TRP A 72 13.08 -1.07 -4.18
N ALA A 73 14.14 -1.84 -4.45
CA ALA A 73 14.00 -3.20 -4.96
C ALA A 73 13.25 -4.11 -3.98
N LEU A 74 13.37 -3.88 -2.67
CA LEU A 74 12.59 -4.62 -1.67
C LEU A 74 11.10 -4.24 -1.72
N LEU A 75 10.81 -2.94 -1.72
CA LEU A 75 9.43 -2.44 -1.76
C LEU A 75 8.71 -2.86 -3.04
N TYR A 76 9.36 -2.66 -4.19
CA TYR A 76 8.84 -3.00 -5.51
C TYR A 76 8.51 -4.49 -5.63
N ASN A 77 9.47 -5.38 -5.36
CA ASN A 77 9.23 -6.81 -5.53
C ASN A 77 8.16 -7.32 -4.53
N CYS A 78 8.14 -6.84 -3.28
CA CYS A 78 7.08 -7.19 -2.34
C CYS A 78 5.69 -6.71 -2.79
N SER A 79 5.59 -5.49 -3.32
CA SER A 79 4.31 -4.96 -3.78
C SER A 79 3.82 -5.67 -5.04
N GLN A 80 4.71 -5.99 -5.98
CA GLN A 80 4.35 -6.73 -7.19
C GLN A 80 3.91 -8.17 -6.88
N ILE A 81 4.63 -8.90 -6.02
CA ILE A 81 4.19 -10.24 -5.57
C ILE A 81 2.79 -10.15 -4.94
N SER A 82 2.59 -9.19 -4.03
CA SER A 82 1.30 -8.98 -3.37
C SER A 82 0.19 -8.66 -4.38
N LYS A 83 0.50 -7.87 -5.41
CA LYS A 83 -0.43 -7.49 -6.48
C LYS A 83 -0.82 -8.72 -7.30
N SER A 84 0.13 -9.50 -7.79
CA SER A 84 -0.13 -10.73 -8.55
C SER A 84 -0.99 -11.73 -7.76
N VAL A 85 -0.67 -11.94 -6.47
CA VAL A 85 -1.45 -12.84 -5.60
C VAL A 85 -2.87 -12.33 -5.39
N LEU A 86 -3.06 -11.03 -5.12
CA LEU A 86 -4.39 -10.48 -4.91
C LEU A 86 -5.20 -10.49 -6.22
N GLU A 87 -4.61 -10.15 -7.36
CA GLU A 87 -5.29 -10.18 -8.67
C GLU A 87 -5.90 -11.54 -8.94
N LYS A 88 -5.16 -12.62 -8.67
CA LYS A 88 -5.57 -14.02 -8.83
C LYS A 88 -6.26 -14.63 -7.61
N TRP A 89 -6.69 -13.84 -6.62
CA TRP A 89 -7.17 -14.37 -5.33
C TRP A 89 -8.31 -15.40 -5.45
N ASN A 90 -9.22 -15.21 -6.41
CA ASN A 90 -10.35 -16.13 -6.66
C ASN A 90 -10.11 -17.05 -7.87
N ASP A 91 -8.91 -17.03 -8.44
CA ASP A 91 -8.49 -17.80 -9.60
C ASP A 91 -7.28 -18.69 -9.23
N GLU A 92 -6.79 -19.47 -10.19
CA GLU A 92 -5.57 -20.25 -10.04
C GLU A 92 -4.35 -19.44 -10.49
N LEU A 93 -3.25 -19.55 -9.74
CA LEU A 93 -1.93 -19.11 -10.19
C LEU A 93 -1.42 -20.08 -11.25
N THR A 94 -1.00 -19.53 -12.38
CA THR A 94 -0.37 -20.28 -13.46
C THR A 94 1.10 -20.55 -13.15
N GLU A 95 1.72 -21.46 -13.91
CA GLU A 95 3.16 -21.71 -13.80
C GLU A 95 3.99 -20.46 -14.17
N GLU A 96 3.46 -19.61 -15.05
CA GLU A 96 4.05 -18.32 -15.41
C GLU A 96 4.02 -17.37 -14.21
N ASP A 97 2.84 -17.20 -13.57
CA ASP A 97 2.70 -16.38 -12.36
C ASP A 97 3.67 -16.84 -11.25
N LEU A 98 3.79 -18.16 -11.04
CA LEU A 98 4.72 -18.73 -10.06
C LEU A 98 6.19 -18.50 -10.44
N SER A 99 6.52 -18.54 -11.73
CA SER A 99 7.87 -18.27 -12.23
C SER A 99 8.26 -16.81 -12.02
N GLU A 100 7.36 -15.88 -12.28
CA GLU A 100 7.55 -14.45 -12.01
C GLU A 100 7.73 -14.18 -10.52
N ILE A 101 6.87 -14.74 -9.66
CA ILE A 101 7.00 -14.61 -8.20
C ILE A 101 8.35 -15.15 -7.72
N ARG A 102 8.81 -16.30 -8.23
CA ARG A 102 10.13 -16.85 -7.87
C ARG A 102 11.29 -15.97 -8.31
N TRP A 103 11.18 -15.35 -9.48
CA TRP A 103 12.16 -14.39 -9.95
C TRP A 103 12.22 -13.16 -9.01
N MET A 104 11.06 -12.59 -8.65
CA MET A 104 10.98 -11.47 -7.71
C MET A 104 11.55 -11.82 -6.33
N ILE A 105 11.31 -13.04 -5.83
CA ILE A 105 11.91 -13.53 -4.57
C ILE A 105 13.44 -13.57 -4.66
N SER A 106 13.99 -13.98 -5.81
CA SER A 106 15.44 -13.99 -6.03
C SER A 106 16.01 -12.56 -5.99
N GLU A 107 15.29 -11.59 -6.54
CA GLU A 107 15.66 -10.17 -6.47
C GLU A 107 15.58 -9.59 -5.05
N LEU A 108 14.60 -10.03 -4.25
CA LEU A 108 14.52 -9.70 -2.83
C LEU A 108 15.75 -10.21 -2.07
N GLU A 109 16.13 -11.47 -2.29
CA GLU A 109 17.30 -12.08 -1.64
C GLU A 109 18.59 -11.34 -2.05
N ASN A 110 18.76 -11.06 -3.34
CA ASN A 110 19.88 -10.27 -3.87
C ASN A 110 19.96 -8.87 -3.22
N SER A 111 18.82 -8.21 -3.05
CA SER A 111 18.72 -6.88 -2.44
C SER A 111 19.10 -6.91 -0.96
N CYS A 112 18.61 -7.91 -0.20
CA CYS A 112 19.01 -8.14 1.19
C CYS A 112 20.52 -8.37 1.33
N ASN A 113 21.11 -9.17 0.45
CA ASN A 113 22.56 -9.45 0.45
C ASN A 113 23.39 -8.18 0.19
N LYS A 114 22.95 -7.32 -0.75
CA LYS A 114 23.58 -6.02 -1.02
C LYS A 114 23.51 -5.07 0.17
N LEU A 115 22.39 -5.05 0.90
CA LEU A 115 22.27 -4.22 2.12
C LEU A 115 23.18 -4.73 3.24
N LYS A 116 23.19 -6.05 3.47
CA LYS A 116 24.05 -6.69 4.47
C LYS A 116 25.53 -6.43 4.21
N SER A 117 25.98 -6.45 2.96
CA SER A 117 27.38 -6.14 2.62
C SER A 117 27.73 -4.67 2.85
N LYS A 118 26.82 -3.73 2.55
CA LYS A 118 26.98 -2.31 2.87
C LYS A 118 27.15 -2.07 4.37
N MET A 119 26.32 -2.71 5.20
CA MET A 119 26.41 -2.58 6.67
C MET A 119 27.78 -3.05 7.19
N LYS A 120 28.25 -4.22 6.76
CA LYS A 120 29.58 -4.74 7.15
C LYS A 120 30.73 -3.80 6.77
N ASN A 121 30.62 -3.13 5.62
CA ASN A 121 31.64 -2.20 5.14
C ASN A 121 31.63 -0.86 5.90
N GLN A 122 30.51 -0.45 6.49
CA GLN A 122 30.44 0.73 7.37
C GLN A 122 31.09 0.43 8.72
N ASP A 123 30.76 -0.70 9.35
CA ASP A 123 31.34 -1.12 10.64
C ASP A 123 32.87 -1.27 10.61
N SER A 124 33.46 -1.52 9.44
CA SER A 124 34.91 -1.59 9.24
C SER A 124 35.60 -0.24 9.02
N ARG A 125 34.84 0.82 8.64
CA ARG A 125 35.38 2.17 8.42
C ARG A 125 35.34 3.02 9.68
N ASP A 126 34.45 2.70 10.61
CA ASP A 126 34.27 3.40 11.88
C ASP A 126 35.14 2.82 13.03
N LYS A 127 36.09 1.93 12.70
CA LYS A 127 37.10 1.35 13.59
C LYS A 127 38.51 1.72 13.13
#